data_AF-A0A915HPZ0-F1
#
_entry.id   AF-A0A915HPZ0-F1
#
_cell.length_a   1.000
_cell.length_b   1.000
_cell.length_c   1.000
_cell.angle_alpha   90.00
_cell.angle_beta   90.00
_cell.angle_gamma   90.00
#
_symmetry.space_group_name_H-M   'P 1'
#
loop_
_entity.id
_entity.type
_entity.pdbx_description
1 polymer ?
#
loop_
_entity_poly.entity_id
_entity_poly.type
_entity_poly.pdbx_seq_one_letter_code
_entity_poly.pdbx_strand_id
1 'polypeptide(L)'
;MRQKEKEIGEILSKKYIRNHESSGIEITDDVKEKCSEKAQREAATMKDCLHCVRLGFQAFIENPDTGLHIASAMVFSNPIYNSQNPGFSELRIAEIDRSSGSCIGGDTVWMRCATKVKR
;
A
#
# COMPACT_ATOMS: atom_id res chain seq x y z
N MET A 1 -18.59 -1.09 -2.11
CA MET A 1 -17.60 -2.20 -2.09
C MET A 1 -17.25 -2.66 -3.50
N ARG A 2 -18.20 -3.17 -4.30
CA ARG A 2 -17.95 -3.62 -5.70
C ARG A 2 -17.41 -2.54 -6.66
N GLN A 3 -17.77 -1.28 -6.45
CA GLN A 3 -17.34 -0.18 -7.33
C GLN A 3 -15.83 0.15 -7.21
N LYS A 4 -15.28 0.15 -6.00
CA LYS A 4 -13.84 0.38 -5.77
C LYS A 4 -12.99 -0.76 -6.34
N GLU A 5 -13.45 -1.99 -6.20
CA GLU A 5 -12.79 -3.18 -6.75
C GLU A 5 -12.70 -3.10 -8.28
N LYS A 6 -13.79 -2.68 -8.95
CA LYS A 6 -13.79 -2.43 -10.39
C LYS A 6 -12.79 -1.34 -10.80
N GLU A 7 -12.78 -0.22 -10.07
CA GLU A 7 -11.84 0.89 -10.30
C GLU A 7 -10.38 0.44 -10.15
N ILE A 8 -10.07 -0.35 -9.13
CA ILE A 8 -8.72 -0.92 -8.93
C ILE A 8 -8.35 -1.84 -10.08
N GLY A 9 -9.27 -2.70 -10.52
CA GLY A 9 -9.06 -3.56 -11.68
C GLY A 9 -8.75 -2.77 -12.96
N GLU A 10 -9.46 -1.67 -13.20
CA GLU A 10 -9.18 -0.79 -14.33
C GLU A 10 -7.79 -0.12 -14.23
N ILE A 11 -7.38 0.31 -13.05
CA ILE A 11 -6.05 0.90 -12.80
C ILE A 11 -4.94 -0.14 -13.02
N LEU A 12 -5.10 -1.35 -12.47
CA LEU A 12 -4.14 -2.43 -12.61
C LEU A 12 -4.01 -2.90 -14.07
N SER A 13 -5.11 -2.98 -14.81
CA SER A 13 -5.11 -3.33 -16.23
C SER A 13 -4.29 -2.33 -17.05
N LYS A 14 -4.51 -1.02 -16.84
CA LYS A 14 -3.71 0.05 -17.47
C LYS A 14 -2.22 -0.05 -17.11
N LYS A 15 -1.90 -0.39 -15.86
CA LYS A 15 -0.52 -0.60 -15.41
C LYS A 15 0.14 -1.79 -16.11
N TYR A 16 -0.57 -2.90 -16.28
CA TYR A 16 -0.04 -4.08 -16.97
C TYR A 16 0.21 -3.83 -18.44
N ILE A 17 -0.70 -3.15 -19.13
CA ILE A 17 -0.52 -2.77 -20.53
C ILE A 17 0.73 -1.89 -20.68
N ARG A 18 0.88 -0.85 -19.84
CA ARG A 18 2.06 0.02 -19.85
C ARG A 18 3.38 -0.74 -19.63
N ASN A 19 3.38 -1.74 -18.75
CA ASN A 19 4.56 -2.58 -18.52
C ASN A 19 4.90 -3.44 -19.75
N HIS A 20 3.90 -3.96 -20.46
CA HIS A 20 4.10 -4.69 -21.71
C HIS A 20 4.63 -3.77 -22.82
N GLU A 21 4.08 -2.56 -22.97
CA GLU A 21 4.58 -1.55 -23.91
C GLU A 21 6.06 -1.22 -23.63
N SER A 22 6.42 -1.04 -22.36
CA SER A 22 7.80 -0.76 -21.94
C SER A 22 8.76 -1.94 -22.17
N SER A 23 8.23 -3.16 -22.30
CA SER A 23 9.00 -4.37 -22.58
C SER A 23 9.08 -4.69 -24.07
N GLY A 24 8.54 -3.83 -24.94
CA GLY A 24 8.50 -4.03 -26.39
C GLY A 24 7.52 -5.12 -26.85
N ILE A 25 6.55 -5.49 -26.00
CA ILE A 25 5.54 -6.51 -26.34
C ILE A 25 4.38 -5.81 -27.07
N GLU A 26 4.03 -6.32 -28.25
CA GLU A 26 2.93 -5.79 -29.05
C GLU A 26 1.58 -5.97 -28.34
N ILE A 27 0.78 -4.90 -28.29
CA ILE A 27 -0.49 -4.88 -27.57
C ILE A 27 -1.62 -5.34 -28.48
N THR A 28 -1.77 -6.66 -28.61
CA THR A 28 -2.92 -7.28 -29.29
C THR A 28 -4.14 -7.31 -28.39
N ASP A 29 -5.31 -7.58 -28.95
CA ASP A 29 -6.55 -7.70 -28.17
C ASP A 29 -6.48 -8.86 -27.16
N ASP A 30 -5.79 -9.96 -27.49
CA ASP A 30 -5.52 -11.06 -26.58
C ASP A 30 -4.69 -10.62 -25.36
N VAL A 31 -3.70 -9.74 -25.56
CA VAL A 31 -2.86 -9.21 -24.47
C VAL A 31 -3.69 -8.31 -23.56
N LYS A 32 -4.55 -7.47 -24.13
CA LYS A 32 -5.46 -6.61 -23.35
C LYS A 32 -6.43 -7.43 -22.51
N GLU A 33 -7.00 -8.49 -23.08
CA GLU A 33 -7.90 -9.40 -22.37
C GLU A 33 -7.18 -10.09 -21.21
N LYS A 34 -6.00 -10.68 -21.45
CA LYS A 34 -5.17 -11.30 -20.40
C LYS A 34 -4.79 -10.32 -19.30
N CYS A 35 -4.42 -9.08 -19.65
CA CYS A 35 -4.11 -8.03 -18.68
C CYS A 35 -5.34 -7.68 -17.82
N SER A 36 -6.51 -7.59 -18.45
CA SER A 36 -7.78 -7.31 -17.77
C SER A 36 -8.16 -8.42 -16.79
N GLU A 37 -8.11 -9.68 -17.21
CA GLU A 37 -8.41 -10.82 -16.34
C GLU A 37 -7.47 -10.89 -15.14
N LYS A 38 -6.16 -10.73 -15.38
CA LYS A 38 -5.15 -10.73 -14.32
C LYS A 38 -5.42 -9.60 -13.32
N ALA A 39 -5.71 -8.40 -13.83
CA ALA A 39 -6.02 -7.23 -13.01
C ALA A 39 -7.26 -7.43 -12.14
N GLN A 40 -8.32 -8.04 -12.67
CA GLN A 40 -9.54 -8.31 -11.90
C GLN A 40 -9.31 -9.33 -10.78
N ARG A 41 -8.58 -10.43 -11.06
CA ARG A 41 -8.23 -11.43 -10.03
C ARG A 41 -7.42 -10.82 -8.89
N GLU A 42 -6.47 -9.96 -9.22
CA GLU A 42 -5.63 -9.29 -8.23
C GLU A 42 -6.39 -8.21 -7.46
N ALA A 43 -7.25 -7.44 -8.11
CA ALA A 43 -8.11 -6.45 -7.46
C ALA A 43 -9.03 -7.10 -6.41
N ALA A 44 -9.59 -8.27 -6.70
CA ALA A 44 -10.39 -9.04 -5.75
C ALA A 44 -9.58 -9.45 -4.51
N THR A 45 -8.30 -9.81 -4.70
CA THR A 45 -7.38 -10.21 -3.61
C THR A 45 -6.91 -9.01 -2.80
N MET A 46 -6.65 -7.87 -3.45
CA MET A 46 -6.11 -6.66 -2.82
C MET A 46 -7.12 -5.88 -1.99
N LYS A 47 -8.43 -6.18 -2.13
CA LYS A 47 -9.53 -5.42 -1.53
C LYS A 47 -9.36 -5.17 -0.03
N ASP A 48 -8.88 -6.16 0.72
CA ASP A 48 -8.72 -6.05 2.17
C ASP A 48 -7.39 -5.42 2.59
N CYS A 49 -6.43 -5.29 1.67
CA CYS A 49 -5.07 -4.83 1.92
C CYS A 49 -4.75 -3.45 1.33
N LEU A 50 -5.74 -2.69 0.82
CA LEU A 50 -5.54 -1.37 0.20
C LEU A 50 -4.92 -0.31 1.11
N HIS A 51 -4.95 -0.54 2.42
CA HIS A 51 -4.36 0.34 3.42
C HIS A 51 -2.87 0.08 3.65
N CYS A 52 -2.26 -0.86 2.93
CA CYS A 52 -0.89 -1.31 3.13
C CYS A 52 -0.16 -1.41 1.79
N VAL A 53 1.06 -0.86 1.70
CA VAL A 53 1.94 -0.97 0.52
C VAL A 53 3.37 -1.29 0.93
N ARG A 54 4.19 -1.73 -0.02
CA ARG A 54 5.64 -1.88 0.15
C ARG A 54 6.35 -1.17 -0.99
N LEU A 55 7.52 -0.60 -0.72
CA LEU A 55 8.40 -0.06 -1.75
C LEU A 55 9.30 -1.17 -2.27
N GLY A 56 9.36 -1.35 -3.59
CA GLY A 56 10.30 -2.25 -4.25
C GLY A 56 11.50 -1.45 -4.77
N PHE A 57 12.69 -1.85 -4.37
CA PHE A 57 13.95 -1.26 -4.82
C PHE A 57 14.64 -2.24 -5.75
N GLN A 58 15.02 -1.77 -6.94
CA GLN A 58 15.80 -2.54 -7.89
C GLN A 58 16.90 -1.65 -8.44
N ALA A 59 18.15 -2.08 -8.26
CA ALA A 59 19.31 -1.35 -8.76
C ALA A 59 19.55 -1.73 -10.22
N PHE A 60 19.85 -0.72 -11.03
CA PHE A 60 20.26 -0.87 -12.41
C PHE A 60 21.62 -0.22 -12.60
N ILE A 61 22.46 -0.81 -13.43
CA ILE A 61 23.77 -0.28 -13.81
C ILE A 61 23.81 -0.08 -15.31
N GLU A 62 24.22 1.10 -15.75
CA GLU A 62 24.40 1.37 -17.17
C GLU A 62 25.82 0.98 -17.59
N ASN A 63 25.91 0.19 -18.64
CA ASN A 63 27.17 -0.20 -19.26
C ASN A 63 27.26 0.47 -20.64
N PRO A 64 28.32 1.25 -20.92
CA PRO A 64 28.47 1.98 -22.18
C PRO A 64 28.29 1.13 -23.45
N ASP A 65 28.69 -0.14 -23.41
CA ASP A 65 28.67 -1.02 -24.59
C ASP A 65 27.37 -1.83 -24.71
N THR A 66 26.67 -2.06 -23.60
CA THR A 66 25.59 -3.06 -23.51
C THR A 66 24.29 -2.52 -22.92
N GLY A 67 24.25 -1.23 -22.56
CA GLY A 67 23.05 -0.55 -22.05
C GLY A 67 22.78 -0.80 -20.57
N LEU A 68 21.52 -0.62 -20.16
CA LEU A 68 21.09 -0.74 -18.77
C LEU A 68 20.88 -2.20 -18.35
N HIS A 69 21.59 -2.64 -17.31
CA HIS A 69 21.51 -3.98 -16.74
C HIS A 69 20.89 -3.97 -15.35
N ILE A 70 20.22 -5.05 -14.99
CA ILE A 70 19.74 -5.27 -13.62
C ILE A 70 20.95 -5.64 -12.74
N ALA A 71 21.30 -4.76 -11.81
CA ALA A 71 22.45 -4.94 -10.93
C ALA A 71 22.13 -5.74 -9.65
N SER A 72 20.84 -5.83 -9.29
CA SER A 72 20.39 -6.54 -8.09
C SER A 72 19.00 -7.14 -8.27
N ALA A 73 18.73 -8.22 -7.54
CA ALA A 73 17.36 -8.66 -7.30
C ALA A 73 16.54 -7.57 -6.61
N MET A 74 15.23 -7.60 -6.82
CA MET A 74 14.30 -6.66 -6.18
C MET A 74 14.24 -6.90 -4.67
N VAL A 75 14.41 -5.84 -3.89
CA VAL A 75 14.31 -5.86 -2.42
C VAL A 75 13.12 -5.01 -1.99
N PHE A 76 12.34 -5.48 -1.03
CA PHE A 76 11.14 -4.79 -0.57
C PHE A 76 11.31 -4.18 0.82
N SER A 77 10.82 -2.96 1.03
CA SER A 77 10.76 -2.31 2.35
C SER A 77 9.88 -3.07 3.34
N ASN A 78 9.90 -2.61 4.60
CA ASN A 78 8.82 -2.91 5.54
C ASN A 78 7.47 -2.38 5.01
N PRO A 79 6.35 -3.00 5.40
CA PRO A 79 5.02 -2.49 5.09
C PRO A 79 4.82 -1.03 5.54
N ILE A 80 4.17 -0.25 4.68
CA ILE A 80 3.79 1.15 4.92
C ILE A 80 2.27 1.21 4.97
N TYR A 81 1.75 1.64 6.11
CA TYR A 81 0.31 1.68 6.36
C TYR A 81 -0.24 3.10 6.15
N ASN A 82 -1.45 3.17 5.58
CA ASN A 82 -2.18 4.42 5.45
C ASN A 82 -2.66 4.88 6.83
N SER A 83 -2.11 5.99 7.34
CA SER A 83 -2.48 6.57 8.64
C SER A 83 -3.91 7.12 8.71
N GLN A 84 -4.63 7.19 7.58
CA GLN A 84 -6.07 7.47 7.56
C GLN A 84 -6.90 6.22 7.87
N ASN A 85 -6.35 5.01 7.72
CA ASN A 85 -7.04 3.80 8.15
C ASN A 85 -7.08 3.77 9.69
N PRO A 86 -8.27 3.69 10.32
CA PRO A 86 -8.38 3.71 11.77
C PRO A 86 -7.58 2.61 12.48
N GLY A 87 -7.48 1.42 11.87
CA GLY A 87 -6.77 0.26 12.45
C GLY A 87 -5.25 0.40 12.47
N PHE A 88 -4.69 1.34 11.70
CA PHE A 88 -3.24 1.57 11.57
C PHE A 88 -2.86 3.03 11.84
N SER A 89 -3.76 3.81 12.44
CA SER A 89 -3.45 5.17 12.85
C SER A 89 -2.49 5.17 14.03
N GLU A 90 -1.62 6.17 14.10
CA GLU A 90 -0.70 6.36 15.22
C GLU A 90 -1.50 6.55 16.51
N LEU A 91 -1.19 5.74 17.52
CA LEU A 91 -1.80 5.86 18.85
C LEU A 91 -1.06 6.94 19.63
N ARG A 92 -1.74 8.04 19.92
CA ARG A 92 -1.15 9.15 20.67
C ARG A 92 -2.08 9.62 21.77
N ILE A 93 -1.54 9.70 22.99
CA ILE A 93 -2.18 10.44 24.07
C ILE A 93 -1.98 11.92 23.79
N ALA A 94 -3.06 12.65 23.54
CA ALA A 94 -3.01 14.08 23.24
C ALA A 94 -2.93 14.92 24.51
N GLU A 95 -3.65 14.51 25.56
CA GLU A 95 -3.68 15.22 26.83
C GLU A 95 -4.10 14.26 27.94
N ILE A 96 -3.56 14.47 29.14
CA ILE A 96 -4.02 13.83 30.37
C ILE A 96 -4.29 14.95 31.37
N ASP A 97 -5.41 14.87 32.09
CA ASP A 97 -5.78 15.86 33.10
C ASP A 97 -4.90 15.80 34.36
N ARG A 98 -4.35 14.62 34.69
CA ARG A 98 -3.45 14.37 35.82
C ARG A 98 -2.27 13.48 35.44
N SER A 99 -1.05 13.95 35.68
CA SER A 99 0.19 13.20 35.48
C SER A 99 0.73 12.52 36.76
N SER A 100 0.00 12.60 37.87
CA SER A 100 0.34 11.99 39.16
C SER A 100 -0.93 11.64 39.94
N GLY A 101 -0.81 10.74 40.92
CA GLY A 101 -1.92 10.26 41.75
C GLY A 101 -1.45 9.48 42.98
N SER A 102 -2.43 8.99 43.75
CA SER A 102 -2.24 8.18 44.95
C SER A 102 -1.51 6.88 44.66
N CYS A 103 -0.59 6.48 45.55
CA CYS A 103 0.10 5.18 45.48
C CYS A 103 -0.81 3.98 45.76
N ILE A 104 -2.00 4.20 46.32
CA ILE A 104 -3.01 3.17 46.58
C ILE A 104 -3.94 2.99 45.37
N GLY A 105 -3.95 3.94 44.43
CA GLY A 105 -4.91 4.00 43.33
C GLY A 105 -6.29 4.51 43.77
N GLY A 106 -7.27 4.41 42.87
CA GLY A 106 -8.64 4.90 43.07
C GLY A 106 -8.91 6.30 42.52
N ASP A 107 -7.88 6.99 42.04
CA ASP A 107 -8.03 8.30 41.39
C ASP A 107 -8.60 8.14 39.97
N THR A 108 -9.61 8.96 39.66
CA THR A 108 -10.11 9.09 38.29
C THR A 108 -9.20 10.02 37.51
N VAL A 109 -8.75 9.54 36.34
CA VAL A 109 -7.94 10.30 35.38
C VAL A 109 -8.68 10.34 34.05
N TRP A 110 -8.76 11.52 33.46
CA TRP A 110 -9.32 11.75 32.14
C TRP A 110 -8.20 11.93 31.13
N MET A 111 -8.18 11.11 30.08
CA MET A 111 -7.23 11.25 28.98
C MET A 111 -7.94 11.47 27.66
N ARG A 112 -7.37 12.35 26.84
CA ARG A 112 -7.76 12.55 25.46
C ARG A 112 -6.81 11.78 24.57
N CYS A 113 -7.32 10.78 23.86
CA CYS A 113 -6.56 10.04 22.87
C CYS A 113 -6.82 10.61 21.47
N ALA A 114 -5.77 10.82 20.70
CA ALA A 114 -5.88 11.02 19.27
C ALA A 114 -5.95 9.63 18.62
N THR A 115 -7.16 9.14 18.41
CA THR A 115 -7.42 7.97 17.55
C THR A 115 -8.35 8.41 16.43
N LYS A 116 -8.02 8.05 15.17
CA LYS A 116 -8.99 8.19 14.07
C LYS A 116 -10.09 7.12 14.11
N VAL A 117 -10.03 6.21 15.08
CA VAL A 117 -11.08 5.23 15.38
C VAL A 117 -12.24 5.94 16.07
N LYS A 118 -13.22 6.44 15.30
CA LYS A 118 -14.57 6.61 15.84
C LYS A 118 -15.16 5.20 15.97
N ARG A 119 -15.41 4.75 17.20
CA ARG A 119 -16.33 3.64 17.45
C ARG A 119 -17.76 4.09 17.17
#